data_AF-A0A1F4SHD8-F1
#
_entry.id   AF-A0A1F4SHD8-F1
#
_cell.length_a   1.000
_cell.length_b   1.000
_cell.length_c   1.000
_cell.angle_alpha   90.00
_cell.angle_beta   90.00
_cell.angle_gamma   90.00
#
_symmetry.space_group_name_H-M   'P 1'
#
loop_
_entity.id
_entity.type
_entity.pdbx_description
1 polymer ?
#
loop_
_entity_poly.entity_id
_entity_poly.type
_entity_poly.pdbx_seq_one_letter_code
_entity_poly.pdbx_strand_id
1 'polypeptide(L)'
;MSKKVKKIKKAVKIPKEKNTKTVQNKKSSKVSKGSQIVYLGLGSNVGDKEEYIEQAVFLIGKIKGVDILRRSSNYETEPEGGVDQPFFINAVIEIKTAFSPHKLLEELQTIENALGREREVEWGPRTIDIDILLYGNNVISDDTLQIPHQLMHERLFVLQPLKELSPRLVHPILEKTIISLYDERKAELGTDKYDDELPGFKEIKKGGYDDFERW
;
A
#
# COMPACT_ATOMS: atom_id res chain seq x y z
N MET A 1 -41.41 -54.94 42.68
CA MET A 1 -42.65 -54.96 41.89
C MET A 1 -42.44 -54.17 40.60
N SER A 2 -42.76 -54.81 39.48
CA SER A 2 -42.93 -54.37 38.09
C SER A 2 -42.86 -52.87 37.77
N LYS A 3 -42.12 -52.52 36.71
CA LYS A 3 -42.72 -52.28 35.38
C LYS A 3 -41.65 -52.15 34.29
N LYS A 4 -41.69 -53.10 33.34
CA LYS A 4 -41.13 -52.99 31.99
C LYS A 4 -41.69 -51.74 31.32
N VAL A 5 -40.84 -50.88 30.76
CA VAL A 5 -41.26 -49.88 29.77
C VAL A 5 -40.60 -50.21 28.43
N LYS A 6 -41.47 -50.44 27.45
CA LYS A 6 -41.19 -50.87 26.08
C LYS A 6 -40.48 -49.76 25.30
N LYS A 7 -39.48 -50.16 24.51
CA LYS A 7 -38.90 -49.38 23.40
C LYS A 7 -40.02 -48.92 22.44
N ILE A 8 -40.08 -47.61 22.18
CA ILE A 8 -40.79 -47.05 21.02
C ILE A 8 -39.75 -46.36 20.16
N LYS A 9 -39.43 -46.96 19.01
CA LYS A 9 -38.68 -46.32 17.92
C LYS A 9 -39.60 -45.28 17.28
N LYS A 10 -39.34 -43.99 17.47
CA LYS A 10 -39.90 -42.94 16.61
C LYS A 10 -38.87 -42.57 15.56
N ALA A 11 -39.14 -42.97 14.32
CA ALA A 11 -38.47 -42.44 13.15
C ALA A 11 -38.80 -40.95 13.03
N VAL A 12 -37.79 -40.09 13.20
CA VAL A 12 -37.91 -38.67 12.88
C VAL A 12 -37.57 -38.52 11.41
N LYS A 13 -38.59 -38.18 10.61
CA LYS A 13 -38.45 -37.82 9.20
C LYS A 13 -37.59 -36.55 9.08
N ILE A 14 -36.48 -36.67 8.36
CA ILE A 14 -35.68 -35.55 7.86
C ILE A 14 -36.55 -34.77 6.85
N PRO A 15 -36.81 -33.47 7.05
CA PRO A 15 -37.43 -32.65 6.02
C PRO A 15 -36.40 -32.35 4.91
N LYS A 16 -36.76 -32.67 3.67
CA LYS A 16 -36.04 -32.25 2.47
C LYS A 16 -36.35 -30.77 2.15
N GLU A 17 -35.28 -30.03 1.90
CA GLU A 17 -35.11 -28.83 1.07
C GLU A 17 -36.07 -27.64 1.24
N LYS A 18 -35.48 -26.47 1.55
CA LYS A 18 -35.72 -25.24 0.76
C LYS A 18 -34.41 -24.48 0.55
N ASN A 19 -33.94 -24.53 -0.70
CA ASN A 19 -33.07 -23.56 -1.39
C ASN A 19 -32.75 -22.28 -0.59
N THR A 20 -31.62 -22.27 0.10
CA THR A 20 -30.95 -21.02 0.48
C THR A 20 -30.18 -20.54 -0.74
N LYS A 21 -30.81 -19.63 -1.48
CA LYS A 21 -30.13 -18.85 -2.51
C LYS A 21 -28.84 -18.30 -1.93
N THR A 22 -27.72 -18.72 -2.50
CA THR A 22 -26.40 -18.13 -2.28
C THR A 22 -26.53 -16.64 -2.60
N VAL A 23 -26.53 -15.79 -1.57
CA VAL A 23 -26.39 -14.34 -1.75
C VAL A 23 -24.94 -14.13 -2.17
N GLN A 24 -24.70 -14.19 -3.48
CA GLN A 24 -23.49 -13.65 -4.07
C GLN A 24 -23.50 -12.15 -3.81
N ASN A 25 -22.81 -11.72 -2.75
CA ASN A 25 -22.55 -10.33 -2.48
C ASN A 25 -21.52 -9.85 -3.51
N LYS A 26 -21.97 -9.50 -4.73
CA LYS A 26 -21.20 -8.69 -5.66
C LYS A 26 -21.04 -7.31 -5.03
N LYS A 27 -19.94 -7.05 -4.32
CA LYS A 27 -19.59 -5.71 -3.88
C LYS A 27 -19.28 -4.88 -5.13
N SER A 28 -20.20 -3.98 -5.46
CA SER A 28 -20.05 -2.99 -6.51
C SER A 28 -18.91 -2.03 -6.17
N SER A 29 -17.81 -2.08 -6.92
CA SER A 29 -16.77 -1.06 -6.89
C SER A 29 -17.36 0.28 -7.35
N LYS A 30 -17.51 1.25 -6.43
CA LYS A 30 -17.77 2.64 -6.81
C LYS A 30 -16.46 3.24 -7.33
N VAL A 31 -16.16 3.02 -8.61
CA VAL A 31 -15.08 3.75 -9.28
C VAL A 31 -15.62 5.15 -9.63
N SER A 32 -15.05 6.19 -9.02
CA SER A 32 -15.38 7.57 -9.33
C SER A 32 -14.97 7.91 -10.77
N LYS A 33 -15.86 8.57 -11.53
CA LYS A 33 -15.53 9.12 -12.86
C LYS A 33 -14.72 10.42 -12.69
N GLY A 34 -13.54 10.51 -13.31
CA GLY A 34 -12.69 11.70 -13.34
C GLY A 34 -11.31 11.45 -12.74
N SER A 35 -10.34 12.34 -13.01
CA SER A 35 -8.98 12.20 -12.48
C SER A 35 -8.97 12.17 -10.95
N GLN A 36 -8.26 11.22 -10.37
CA GLN A 36 -8.13 11.03 -8.93
C GLN A 36 -6.73 11.39 -8.46
N ILE A 37 -6.62 11.84 -7.21
CA ILE A 37 -5.35 11.97 -6.50
C ILE A 37 -4.96 10.60 -5.97
N VAL A 38 -3.73 10.18 -6.24
CA VAL A 38 -3.19 8.89 -5.84
C VAL A 38 -1.86 9.11 -5.13
N TYR A 39 -1.62 8.37 -4.06
CA TYR A 39 -0.35 8.36 -3.35
C TYR A 39 0.35 7.05 -3.61
N LEU A 40 1.58 7.12 -4.13
CA LEU A 40 2.42 5.98 -4.41
C LEU A 40 3.60 5.95 -3.45
N GLY A 41 3.86 4.80 -2.83
CA GLY A 41 5.07 4.54 -2.05
C GLY A 41 6.16 4.00 -2.97
N LEU A 42 7.38 4.48 -2.80
CA LEU A 42 8.56 4.07 -3.54
C LEU A 42 9.58 3.53 -2.54
N GLY A 43 10.22 2.39 -2.83
CA GLY A 43 11.23 1.78 -1.97
C GLY A 43 12.34 1.11 -2.75
N SER A 44 13.61 1.30 -2.37
CA SER A 44 14.77 0.66 -2.99
C SER A 44 15.82 0.27 -1.96
N ASN A 45 16.39 -0.93 -2.02
CA ASN A 45 17.49 -1.34 -1.14
C ASN A 45 18.67 -2.04 -1.83
N VAL A 46 18.71 -2.06 -3.16
CA VAL A 46 19.81 -2.68 -3.94
C VAL A 46 20.40 -1.66 -4.90
N GLY A 47 21.74 -1.67 -5.04
CA GLY A 47 22.45 -0.80 -5.99
C GLY A 47 22.40 0.67 -5.58
N ASP A 48 22.28 1.56 -6.57
CA ASP A 48 22.13 3.00 -6.33
C ASP A 48 20.67 3.32 -5.99
N LYS A 49 20.35 3.21 -4.70
CA LYS A 49 18.98 3.26 -4.17
C LYS A 49 18.28 4.58 -4.51
N GLU A 50 18.99 5.69 -4.41
CA GLU A 50 18.43 7.01 -4.71
C GLU A 50 18.16 7.17 -6.20
N GLU A 51 19.10 6.74 -7.03
CA GLU A 51 18.98 6.77 -8.48
C GLU A 51 17.79 5.94 -8.97
N TYR A 52 17.53 4.77 -8.37
CA TYR A 52 16.32 4.00 -8.69
C TYR A 52 15.02 4.75 -8.35
N ILE A 53 15.00 5.48 -7.23
CA ILE A 53 13.84 6.32 -6.89
C ILE A 53 13.68 7.45 -7.92
N GLU A 54 14.77 8.12 -8.32
CA GLU A 54 14.72 9.18 -9.33
C GLU A 54 14.25 8.64 -10.69
N GLN A 55 14.78 7.50 -11.13
CA GLN A 55 14.37 6.87 -12.39
C GLN A 55 12.90 6.44 -12.35
N ALA A 56 12.41 5.89 -11.24
CA ALA A 56 11.00 5.54 -11.09
C ALA A 56 10.11 6.79 -11.21
N VAL A 57 10.46 7.88 -10.52
CA VAL A 57 9.73 9.16 -10.60
C VAL A 57 9.75 9.71 -12.03
N PHE A 58 10.91 9.69 -12.70
CA PHE A 58 11.03 10.12 -14.09
C PHE A 58 10.14 9.30 -15.03
N LEU A 59 10.21 7.98 -14.95
CA LEU A 59 9.41 7.07 -15.79
C LEU A 59 7.91 7.22 -15.54
N ILE A 60 7.49 7.36 -14.28
CA ILE A 60 6.08 7.65 -13.93
C ILE A 60 5.64 8.96 -14.57
N GLY A 61 6.48 9.99 -14.55
CA GLY A 61 6.21 11.28 -15.18
C GLY A 61 6.11 11.24 -16.72
N LYS A 62 6.59 10.16 -17.36
CA LYS A 62 6.44 9.95 -18.82
C LYS A 62 5.14 9.22 -19.19
N ILE A 63 4.41 8.67 -18.22
CA ILE A 63 3.13 8.00 -18.48
C ILE A 63 2.09 9.04 -18.90
N LYS A 64 1.56 8.92 -20.12
CA LYS A 64 0.49 9.80 -20.59
C LYS A 64 -0.76 9.64 -19.72
N GLY A 65 -1.24 10.74 -19.16
CA GLY A 65 -2.41 10.75 -18.27
C GLY A 65 -2.08 10.55 -16.78
N VAL A 66 -0.80 10.65 -16.43
CA VAL A 66 -0.31 10.78 -15.06
C VAL A 66 0.41 12.12 -14.93
N ASP A 67 -0.03 12.94 -13.99
CA ASP A 67 0.65 14.18 -13.59
C ASP A 67 1.26 13.97 -12.21
N ILE A 68 2.58 14.14 -12.06
CA ILE A 68 3.19 14.16 -10.73
C ILE A 68 2.98 15.54 -10.12
N LEU A 69 2.37 15.59 -8.94
CA LEU A 69 2.04 16.84 -8.27
C LEU A 69 3.10 17.20 -7.23
N ARG A 70 3.46 16.24 -6.36
CA ARG A 70 4.37 16.43 -5.22
C ARG A 70 5.10 15.13 -4.87
N ARG A 71 6.24 15.25 -4.18
CA ARG A 71 7.07 14.14 -3.70
C ARG A 71 7.67 14.52 -2.36
N SER A 72 7.72 13.55 -1.47
CA SER A 72 8.36 13.66 -0.16
C SER A 72 9.88 13.71 -0.31
N SER A 73 10.55 14.00 0.80
CA SER A 73 11.97 13.71 0.95
C SER A 73 12.25 12.20 0.82
N ASN A 74 13.51 11.83 0.60
CA ASN A 74 13.97 10.44 0.71
C ASN A 74 14.21 10.11 2.19
N TYR A 75 13.83 8.90 2.60
CA TYR A 75 13.97 8.40 3.96
C TYR A 75 14.71 7.06 3.96
N GLU A 76 15.94 7.04 4.49
CA GLU A 76 16.67 5.79 4.74
C GLU A 76 16.11 5.06 5.96
N THR A 77 15.72 3.80 5.83
CA THR A 77 15.14 3.02 6.93
C THR A 77 15.73 1.60 6.97
N GLU A 78 15.76 1.03 8.16
CA GLU A 78 16.05 -0.39 8.34
C GLU A 78 14.98 -1.25 7.61
N PRO A 79 15.35 -2.44 7.14
CA PRO A 79 14.39 -3.37 6.57
C PRO A 79 13.44 -3.90 7.64
N GLU A 80 12.14 -3.82 7.37
CA GLU A 80 11.13 -4.56 8.13
C GLU A 80 10.98 -5.98 7.55
N GLY A 81 10.63 -6.96 8.40
CA GLY A 81 10.34 -8.34 7.96
C GLY A 81 11.34 -9.42 8.38
N GLY A 82 12.35 -9.08 9.18
CA GLY A 82 13.23 -10.06 9.85
C GLY A 82 14.24 -10.76 8.95
N VAL A 83 14.42 -10.27 7.71
CA VAL A 83 15.48 -10.71 6.79
C VAL A 83 16.64 -9.73 6.89
N ASP A 84 17.85 -10.24 7.07
CA ASP A 84 19.08 -9.43 7.03
C ASP A 84 19.31 -8.94 5.59
N GLN A 85 19.17 -7.64 5.37
CA GLN A 85 19.28 -7.01 4.06
C GLN A 85 19.69 -5.54 4.21
N PRO A 86 20.15 -4.89 3.13
CA PRO A 86 20.54 -3.48 3.20
C PRO A 86 19.36 -2.57 3.56
N PHE A 87 19.70 -1.39 4.07
CA PHE A 87 18.74 -0.34 4.39
C PHE A 87 18.01 0.12 3.13
N PHE A 88 16.72 0.38 3.24
CA PHE A 88 15.90 0.92 2.17
C PHE A 88 16.03 2.45 2.09
N ILE A 89 15.94 3.01 0.90
CA ILE A 89 15.49 4.40 0.68
C ILE A 89 14.01 4.34 0.31
N ASN A 90 13.19 5.11 1.04
CA ASN A 90 11.75 5.21 0.82
C ASN A 90 11.34 6.65 0.50
N ALA A 91 10.34 6.79 -0.36
CA ALA A 91 9.70 8.07 -0.66
C ALA A 91 8.21 7.86 -0.97
N VAL A 92 7.44 8.94 -0.96
CA VAL A 92 6.04 8.96 -1.43
C VAL A 92 5.90 10.04 -2.49
N ILE A 93 5.16 9.73 -3.54
CA ILE A 93 4.72 10.71 -4.54
C ILE A 93 3.21 10.83 -4.56
N GLU A 94 2.73 12.06 -4.73
CA GLU A 94 1.35 12.38 -5.03
C GLU A 94 1.22 12.62 -6.53
N ILE A 95 0.33 11.86 -7.16
CA ILE A 95 0.03 11.99 -8.58
C ILE A 95 -1.46 12.27 -8.80
N LYS A 96 -1.78 12.77 -9.98
CA LYS A 96 -3.14 12.85 -10.50
C LYS A 96 -3.24 12.00 -11.75
N THR A 97 -4.24 11.13 -11.82
CA THR A 97 -4.45 10.29 -13.01
C THR A 97 -5.91 9.98 -13.27
N ALA A 98 -6.28 9.77 -14.54
CA ALA A 98 -7.61 9.32 -14.96
C ALA A 98 -7.69 7.81 -15.19
N PHE A 99 -6.61 7.06 -14.93
CA PHE A 99 -6.62 5.61 -15.08
C PHE A 99 -7.57 4.93 -14.10
N SER A 100 -7.91 3.68 -14.36
CA SER A 100 -8.44 2.83 -13.30
C SER A 100 -7.28 2.40 -12.37
N PRO A 101 -7.57 2.02 -11.12
CA PRO A 101 -6.55 1.51 -10.20
C PRO A 101 -5.76 0.32 -10.77
N HIS A 102 -6.43 -0.64 -11.40
CA HIS A 102 -5.77 -1.77 -12.06
C HIS A 102 -4.92 -1.35 -13.25
N LYS A 103 -5.38 -0.38 -14.05
CA LYS A 103 -4.58 0.11 -15.18
C LYS A 103 -3.32 0.82 -14.69
N LEU A 104 -3.42 1.61 -13.61
CA LEU A 104 -2.25 2.22 -12.99
C LEU A 104 -1.29 1.14 -12.48
N LEU A 105 -1.79 0.11 -11.78
CA LEU A 105 -0.97 -0.99 -11.28
C LEU A 105 -0.15 -1.66 -12.40
N GLU A 106 -0.75 -1.92 -13.56
CA GLU A 106 -0.04 -2.50 -14.72
C GLU A 106 1.11 -1.60 -15.22
N GLU A 107 0.90 -0.29 -15.29
CA GLU A 107 1.93 0.66 -15.71
C GLU A 107 3.08 0.71 -14.70
N LEU A 108 2.77 0.71 -13.41
CA LEU A 108 3.78 0.70 -12.34
C LEU A 108 4.60 -0.60 -12.35
N GLN A 109 3.97 -1.76 -12.51
CA GLN A 109 4.67 -3.04 -12.66
C GLN A 109 5.58 -3.07 -13.90
N THR A 110 5.17 -2.42 -14.99
CA THR A 110 6.00 -2.29 -16.19
C THR A 110 7.27 -1.50 -15.90
N ILE A 111 7.17 -0.43 -15.11
CA ILE A 111 8.33 0.37 -14.67
C ILE A 111 9.24 -0.45 -13.76
N GLU A 112 8.69 -1.16 -12.78
CA GLU A 112 9.48 -2.02 -11.89
C GLU A 112 10.30 -3.05 -12.66
N ASN A 113 9.67 -3.72 -13.62
CA ASN A 113 10.34 -4.70 -14.48
C ASN A 113 11.44 -4.05 -15.33
N ALA A 114 11.19 -2.85 -15.87
CA ALA A 114 12.19 -2.09 -16.64
C ALA A 114 13.40 -1.66 -15.80
N LEU A 115 13.19 -1.44 -14.50
CA LEU A 115 14.23 -1.11 -13.52
C LEU A 115 14.84 -2.34 -12.84
N GLY A 116 14.63 -3.53 -13.39
CA GLY A 116 15.31 -4.76 -12.95
C GLY A 116 14.76 -5.37 -11.66
N ARG A 117 13.48 -5.15 -11.34
CA ARG A 117 12.85 -5.82 -10.20
C ARG A 117 12.69 -7.32 -10.48
N GLU A 118 13.49 -8.15 -9.82
CA GLU A 118 13.39 -9.61 -9.85
C GLU A 118 12.69 -10.12 -8.58
N ARG A 119 11.61 -10.90 -8.74
CA ARG A 119 10.84 -11.45 -7.61
C ARG A 119 11.35 -12.83 -7.21
N GLU A 120 12.61 -12.91 -6.78
CA GLU A 120 13.24 -14.19 -6.40
C GLU A 120 12.86 -14.66 -4.99
N VAL A 121 12.79 -13.73 -4.03
CA VAL A 121 12.49 -14.02 -2.61
C VAL A 121 11.35 -13.10 -2.13
N GLU A 122 10.33 -13.70 -1.51
CA GLU A 122 9.27 -12.95 -0.84
C GLU A 122 9.90 -12.03 0.23
N TRP A 123 9.73 -10.71 0.06
CA TRP A 123 10.25 -9.66 0.96
C TRP A 123 11.78 -9.47 0.92
N GLY A 124 12.44 -10.05 -0.10
CA GLY A 124 13.86 -9.89 -0.32
C GLY A 124 14.29 -8.54 -0.93
N PRO A 125 15.59 -8.40 -1.22
CA PRO A 125 16.15 -7.19 -1.81
C PRO A 125 15.54 -6.87 -3.17
N ARG A 126 15.36 -5.59 -3.48
CA ARG A 126 14.77 -5.10 -4.74
C ARG A 126 15.40 -3.79 -5.19
N THR A 127 15.54 -3.65 -6.51
CA THR A 127 15.99 -2.40 -7.14
C THR A 127 14.97 -1.28 -6.95
N ILE A 128 13.68 -1.58 -7.11
CA ILE A 128 12.58 -0.64 -6.85
C ILE A 128 11.31 -1.42 -6.49
N ASP A 129 10.50 -0.83 -5.62
CA ASP A 129 9.13 -1.22 -5.28
C ASP A 129 8.24 0.02 -5.42
N ILE A 130 7.08 -0.14 -6.05
CA ILE A 130 6.12 0.93 -6.29
C ILE A 130 4.73 0.46 -5.85
N ASP A 131 4.30 0.91 -4.67
CA ASP A 131 3.03 0.53 -4.06
C ASP A 131 1.96 1.62 -4.23
N ILE A 132 0.75 1.23 -4.64
CA ILE A 132 -0.42 2.14 -4.59
C ILE A 132 -0.94 2.19 -3.15
N LEU A 133 -0.68 3.29 -2.44
CA LEU A 133 -1.07 3.45 -1.04
C LEU A 133 -2.54 3.87 -0.91
N LEU A 134 -2.93 4.93 -1.63
CA LEU A 134 -4.27 5.52 -1.59
C LEU A 134 -4.69 5.96 -2.98
N TYR A 135 -5.97 5.82 -3.31
CA TYR A 135 -6.51 6.16 -4.63
C TYR A 135 -7.83 6.93 -4.48
N GLY A 136 -7.75 8.25 -4.32
CA GLY A 136 -8.88 9.08 -3.92
C GLY A 136 -9.54 8.51 -2.65
N ASN A 137 -10.86 8.33 -2.71
CA ASN A 137 -11.63 7.66 -1.66
C ASN A 137 -11.98 6.20 -2.02
N ASN A 138 -11.30 5.61 -3.00
CA ASN A 138 -11.60 4.26 -3.44
C ASN A 138 -11.21 3.25 -2.37
N VAL A 139 -12.06 2.25 -2.19
CA VAL A 139 -11.78 1.05 -1.41
C VAL A 139 -11.89 -0.14 -2.36
N ILE A 140 -10.77 -0.82 -2.60
CA ILE A 140 -10.65 -1.97 -3.49
C ILE A 140 -10.10 -3.13 -2.67
N SER A 141 -10.72 -4.29 -2.85
CA SER A 141 -10.28 -5.52 -2.21
C SER A 141 -10.57 -6.68 -3.16
N ASP A 142 -9.58 -7.00 -3.99
CA ASP A 142 -9.58 -8.15 -4.88
C ASP A 142 -8.25 -8.89 -4.82
N ASP A 143 -8.12 -9.98 -5.57
CA ASP A 143 -6.97 -10.89 -5.53
C ASP A 143 -5.67 -10.24 -6.04
N THR A 144 -5.76 -9.12 -6.74
CA THR A 144 -4.62 -8.46 -7.41
C THR A 144 -4.27 -7.09 -6.80
N LEU A 145 -5.23 -6.43 -6.16
CA LEU A 145 -5.08 -5.08 -5.66
C LEU A 145 -5.89 -4.84 -4.38
N GLN A 146 -5.25 -4.24 -3.39
CA GLN A 146 -5.86 -3.79 -2.14
C GLN A 146 -5.60 -2.29 -1.98
N ILE A 147 -6.66 -1.49 -1.94
CA ILE A 147 -6.60 -0.04 -1.70
C ILE A 147 -7.62 0.33 -0.62
N PRO A 148 -7.24 1.09 0.41
CA PRO A 148 -5.88 1.49 0.79
C PRO A 148 -4.93 0.29 0.96
N HIS A 149 -3.64 0.49 0.74
CA HIS A 149 -2.66 -0.59 0.88
C HIS A 149 -2.73 -1.17 2.30
N GLN A 150 -2.91 -2.49 2.41
CA GLN A 150 -3.33 -3.17 3.64
C GLN A 150 -2.45 -2.81 4.85
N LEU A 151 -1.13 -2.79 4.67
CA LEU A 151 -0.18 -2.57 5.76
C LEU A 151 0.33 -1.11 5.84
N MET A 152 -0.24 -0.17 5.07
CA MET A 152 0.31 1.20 5.02
C MET A 152 0.26 1.90 6.38
N HIS A 153 -0.75 1.60 7.19
CA HIS A 153 -0.97 2.21 8.49
C HIS A 153 -0.12 1.58 9.60
N GLU A 154 0.54 0.45 9.32
CA GLU A 154 1.42 -0.24 10.28
C GLU A 154 2.90 0.12 10.05
N ARG A 155 3.23 0.83 8.96
CA ARG A 155 4.59 1.08 8.49
C ARG A 155 4.98 2.54 8.63
N LEU A 156 5.91 2.85 9.54
CA LEU A 156 6.37 4.23 9.74
C LEU A 156 7.11 4.78 8.51
N PHE A 157 7.85 3.94 7.79
CA PHE A 157 8.54 4.33 6.55
C PHE A 157 7.58 4.71 5.41
N VAL A 158 6.30 4.36 5.52
CA VAL A 158 5.22 4.82 4.63
C VAL A 158 4.55 6.07 5.21
N LEU A 159 4.18 6.04 6.50
CA LEU A 159 3.45 7.13 7.15
C LEU A 159 4.28 8.41 7.27
N GLN A 160 5.58 8.33 7.50
CA GLN A 160 6.47 9.48 7.65
C GLN A 160 6.52 10.35 6.37
N PRO A 161 6.90 9.82 5.18
CA PRO A 161 6.85 10.59 3.94
C PRO A 161 5.43 11.00 3.52
N LEU A 162 4.42 10.18 3.78
CA LEU A 162 3.04 10.54 3.48
C LEU A 162 2.54 11.70 4.38
N LYS A 163 2.94 11.72 5.64
CA LYS A 163 2.65 12.81 6.60
C LYS A 163 3.34 14.11 6.17
N GLU A 164 4.56 14.05 5.64
CA GLU A 164 5.25 15.24 5.08
C GLU A 164 4.39 15.89 3.98
N LEU A 165 3.87 15.08 3.06
CA LEU A 165 3.07 15.56 1.94
C LEU A 165 1.66 16.00 2.35
N SER A 166 0.96 15.17 3.12
CA SER A 166 -0.48 15.31 3.35
C SER A 166 -0.88 14.84 4.75
N PRO A 167 -0.50 15.58 5.81
CA PRO A 167 -0.70 15.14 7.19
C PRO A 167 -2.19 15.02 7.57
N ARG A 168 -3.05 15.85 6.96
CA ARG A 168 -4.50 15.88 7.20
C ARG A 168 -5.30 14.97 6.25
N LEU A 169 -4.65 14.23 5.36
CA LEU A 169 -5.33 13.27 4.50
C LEU A 169 -5.98 12.19 5.36
N VAL A 170 -7.23 11.83 5.06
CA VAL A 170 -8.00 10.85 5.83
C VAL A 170 -7.91 9.50 5.15
N HIS A 171 -7.56 8.47 5.92
CA HIS A 171 -7.54 7.10 5.45
C HIS A 171 -8.99 6.60 5.22
N PRO A 172 -9.38 6.15 4.01
CA PRO A 172 -10.78 5.85 3.66
C PRO A 172 -11.47 4.78 4.51
N ILE A 173 -10.73 3.82 5.07
CA ILE A 173 -11.29 2.76 5.93
C ILE A 173 -11.21 3.10 7.42
N LEU A 174 -10.04 3.51 7.91
CA LEU A 174 -9.82 3.81 9.33
C LEU A 174 -10.41 5.16 9.77
N GLU A 175 -10.76 6.04 8.82
CA GLU A 175 -11.31 7.37 9.06
C GLU A 175 -10.43 8.27 9.95
N LYS A 176 -9.13 7.97 10.00
CA LYS A 176 -8.11 8.73 10.72
C LYS A 176 -7.22 9.52 9.77
N THR A 177 -6.72 10.65 10.24
CA THR A 177 -5.74 11.42 9.48
C THR A 177 -4.39 10.70 9.45
N ILE A 178 -3.58 10.91 8.41
CA ILE A 178 -2.23 10.34 8.32
C ILE A 178 -1.37 10.73 9.52
N ILE A 179 -1.48 11.97 10.02
CA ILE A 179 -0.79 12.39 11.23
C ILE A 179 -1.23 11.59 12.46
N SER A 180 -2.53 11.32 12.62
CA SER A 180 -3.05 10.50 13.73
C SER A 180 -2.56 9.06 13.63
N LEU A 181 -2.56 8.47 12.43
CA LEU A 181 -2.03 7.12 12.22
C LEU A 181 -0.54 7.05 12.52
N TYR A 182 0.23 8.07 12.12
CA TYR A 182 1.64 8.18 12.44
C TYR A 182 1.88 8.25 13.95
N ASP A 183 1.19 9.15 14.65
CA ASP A 183 1.37 9.36 16.10
C ASP A 183 0.98 8.12 16.90
N GLU A 184 -0.12 7.46 16.55
CA GLU A 184 -0.54 6.19 17.15
C GLU A 184 0.50 5.10 16.92
N ARG A 185 0.95 4.94 15.68
CA ARG A 185 1.93 3.90 15.35
C ARG A 185 3.27 4.15 16.04
N LYS A 186 3.70 5.41 16.12
CA LYS A 186 4.90 5.81 16.88
C LYS A 186 4.74 5.48 18.37
N ALA A 187 3.57 5.74 18.96
CA ALA A 187 3.31 5.43 20.36
C ALA A 187 3.29 3.92 20.66
N GLU A 188 2.74 3.10 19.77
CA GLU A 188 2.69 1.63 19.91
C GLU A 188 4.06 0.97 19.90
N LEU A 189 4.97 1.47 19.07
CA LEU A 189 6.34 0.95 18.97
C LEU A 189 7.19 1.31 20.20
N GLY A 190 6.74 2.26 21.02
CA GLY A 190 7.46 2.80 22.17
C GLY A 190 8.52 3.83 21.74
N THR A 191 8.94 4.67 22.68
CA THR A 191 9.94 5.73 22.45
C THR A 191 11.36 5.21 22.18
N ASP A 192 11.61 3.92 22.41
CA ASP A 192 12.98 3.39 22.52
C ASP A 192 13.26 2.21 21.58
N LYS A 193 12.37 1.89 20.61
CA LYS A 193 12.60 0.79 19.64
C LYS A 193 12.80 1.22 18.19
N TYR A 194 12.39 2.43 17.86
CA TYR A 194 12.76 3.07 16.62
C TYR A 194 13.29 4.43 17.02
N ASP A 195 14.54 4.66 16.66
CA ASP A 195 15.21 5.91 16.93
C ASP A 195 14.40 7.06 16.31
N ASP A 196 14.19 8.13 17.07
CA ASP A 196 13.74 9.40 16.50
C ASP A 196 14.78 9.92 15.47
N GLU A 197 15.97 9.31 15.45
CA GLU A 197 17.06 9.36 14.48
C GLU A 197 17.20 8.08 13.62
N LEU A 198 16.10 7.38 13.27
CA LEU A 198 16.15 6.47 12.10
C LEU A 198 16.92 7.21 10.99
N PRO A 199 17.87 6.60 10.26
CA PRO A 199 18.73 7.33 9.32
C PRO A 199 18.01 8.12 8.20
N GLY A 200 16.68 8.13 8.18
CA GLY A 200 15.76 8.87 7.32
C GLY A 200 15.71 10.39 7.48
N PHE A 201 16.78 11.03 7.94
CA PHE A 201 16.98 12.46 7.72
C PHE A 201 18.34 12.73 7.09
N LYS A 202 18.74 11.95 6.10
CA LYS A 202 19.92 12.25 5.29
C LYS A 202 19.51 12.86 3.96
N GLU A 203 19.69 14.18 3.94
CA GLU A 203 19.57 15.13 2.85
C GLU A 203 18.21 15.23 2.13
N ILE A 204 17.58 16.38 2.34
CA ILE A 204 16.53 16.90 1.46
C ILE A 204 17.18 17.21 0.12
N LYS A 205 17.11 16.31 -0.87
CA LYS A 205 17.29 16.72 -2.26
C LYS A 205 16.10 17.60 -2.64
N LYS A 206 16.25 18.92 -2.41
CA LYS A 206 15.35 19.94 -2.98
C LYS A 206 15.60 20.00 -4.49
N GLY A 207 15.07 19.04 -5.23
CA GLY A 207 14.90 19.15 -6.68
C GLY A 207 13.50 19.69 -6.94
N GLY A 208 13.40 20.91 -7.46
CA GLY A 208 12.15 21.39 -8.03
C GLY A 208 11.74 20.47 -9.19
N TYR A 209 10.44 20.30 -9.39
CA TYR A 209 9.88 19.49 -10.48
C TYR A 209 10.18 19.99 -11.90
N ASP A 210 10.89 21.11 -12.02
CA ASP A 210 11.35 21.66 -13.29
C ASP A 210 12.74 21.14 -13.72
N ASP A 211 13.46 20.40 -12.86
CA ASP A 211 14.83 19.89 -13.14
C ASP A 211 14.86 18.56 -13.93
N PHE A 212 13.77 18.19 -14.61
CA PHE A 212 13.74 17.02 -15.50
C PHE A 212 14.65 17.17 -16.74
N GLU A 213 15.29 18.31 -16.95
CA GLU A 213 16.29 18.53 -18.02
C GLU A 213 17.66 17.90 -17.72
N ARG A 214 17.83 17.17 -16.60
CA ARG A 214 19.09 16.50 -16.27
C ARG A 214 19.31 15.15 -17.00
N TRP A 215 18.47 14.80 -17.98
CA TRP A 215 18.58 13.60 -18.81
C TRP A 215 18.42 13.90 -20.31
#